data_AF-A0A6V7HG29-F1
#
_entry.id   AF-A0A6V7HG29-F1
#
_cell.length_a   1.000
_cell.length_b   1.000
_cell.length_c   1.000
_cell.angle_alpha   90.00
_cell.angle_beta   90.00
_cell.angle_gamma   90.00
#
_symmetry.space_group_name_H-M   'P 1'
#
loop_
_entity.id
_entity.type
_entity.pdbx_description
1 polymer ?
#
loop_
_entity_poly.entity_id
_entity_poly.type
_entity_poly.pdbx_seq_one_letter_code
_entity_poly.pdbx_strand_id
1 'polypeptide(L)'
;MAEGNGEIKMEEKQSKEEMEYIERTEDFSKLIQYGLDEKVAGKLDEIYKTGKLAHVDLDERALDALKEFPVDGALNVLTQFLESNLEHVSNKSAYLCGVMKTYRQKSRAGQGTGTSTTPKAPDEDKIKMILERTGYPLDVTTGQRKYGGPPPNWEGPTPGTGCEVFCGKIPKDMYEDELIPLFEKCGKIWDLRLMMDPMAGCNRGYAFITFTNREAAQQAVRE
;
A
#
# COMPACT_ATOMS: atom_id res chain seq x y z
N MET A 1 -32.61 -39.10 -61.80
CA MET A 1 -31.17 -38.74 -61.75
C MET A 1 -31.10 -37.57 -60.78
N ALA A 2 -30.91 -37.86 -59.49
CA ALA A 2 -29.62 -37.97 -58.76
C ALA A 2 -29.34 -36.61 -58.07
N GLU A 3 -29.58 -36.52 -56.76
CA GLU A 3 -28.57 -36.35 -55.68
C GLU A 3 -28.02 -34.90 -55.64
N GLY A 4 -28.12 -34.10 -54.58
CA GLY A 4 -27.94 -34.37 -53.16
C GLY A 4 -26.60 -33.77 -52.71
N ASN A 5 -26.60 -32.59 -52.10
CA ASN A 5 -25.82 -32.20 -50.90
C ASN A 5 -25.72 -30.68 -50.73
N GLY A 6 -26.14 -30.22 -49.56
CA GLY A 6 -25.77 -28.91 -49.04
C GLY A 6 -24.38 -28.96 -48.41
N GLU A 7 -23.65 -27.86 -48.56
CA GLU A 7 -22.51 -27.55 -47.71
C GLU A 7 -22.80 -26.22 -47.01
N ILE A 8 -23.15 -26.35 -45.74
CA ILE A 8 -23.13 -25.27 -44.75
C ILE A 8 -21.65 -24.99 -44.48
N LYS A 9 -21.11 -23.90 -45.03
CA LYS A 9 -19.80 -23.41 -44.58
C LYS A 9 -20.01 -22.62 -43.30
N MET A 10 -19.63 -23.28 -42.20
CA MET A 10 -19.51 -22.72 -40.87
C MET A 10 -18.72 -21.41 -40.91
N GLU A 11 -19.31 -20.36 -40.35
CA GLU A 11 -18.61 -19.17 -39.91
C GLU A 11 -17.61 -19.59 -38.82
N GLU A 12 -16.35 -19.79 -39.20
CA GLU A 12 -15.25 -19.86 -38.23
C GLU A 12 -15.08 -18.49 -37.58
N LYS A 13 -15.71 -18.35 -36.42
CA LYS A 13 -15.31 -17.41 -35.37
C LYS A 13 -13.86 -17.70 -34.97
N GLN A 14 -12.91 -17.16 -35.71
CA GLN A 14 -11.56 -16.91 -35.20
C GLN A 14 -11.59 -15.59 -34.45
N SER A 15 -11.97 -15.63 -33.18
CA SER A 15 -11.45 -14.67 -32.21
C SER A 15 -9.97 -14.98 -32.06
N LYS A 16 -9.15 -14.33 -32.90
CA LYS A 16 -7.73 -14.15 -32.63
C LYS A 16 -7.65 -13.36 -31.33
N GLU A 17 -7.47 -14.06 -30.22
CA GLU A 17 -6.77 -13.49 -29.08
C GLU A 17 -5.41 -13.04 -29.63
N GLU A 18 -5.18 -11.73 -29.63
CA GLU A 18 -3.86 -11.18 -29.87
C GLU A 18 -2.91 -11.84 -28.87
N MET A 19 -2.11 -12.79 -29.34
CA MET A 19 -0.91 -13.22 -28.64
C MET A 19 0.03 -12.01 -28.62
N GLU A 20 -0.23 -11.10 -27.69
CA GLU A 20 0.73 -10.10 -27.29
C GLU A 20 1.95 -10.88 -26.79
N TYR A 21 3.08 -10.71 -27.47
CA TYR A 21 4.34 -11.29 -27.04
C TYR A 21 4.75 -10.53 -25.77
N ILE A 22 4.21 -10.93 -24.63
CA ILE A 22 4.50 -10.27 -23.36
C ILE A 22 5.96 -10.58 -23.04
N GLU A 23 6.86 -9.65 -23.34
CA GLU A 23 8.28 -9.73 -22.97
C GLU A 23 8.36 -9.89 -21.45
N ARG A 24 8.74 -11.06 -20.95
CA ARG A 24 8.85 -11.36 -19.50
C ARG A 24 10.21 -10.90 -18.97
N THR A 25 10.28 -10.52 -17.70
CA THR A 25 11.58 -10.28 -17.06
C THR A 25 12.34 -11.59 -16.87
N GLU A 26 13.65 -11.51 -16.61
CA GLU A 26 14.47 -12.68 -16.26
C GLU A 26 13.97 -13.40 -14.99
N ASP A 27 13.34 -12.65 -14.08
CA ASP A 27 12.82 -13.15 -12.81
C ASP A 27 11.53 -13.95 -12.97
N PHE A 28 10.80 -13.84 -14.08
CA PHE A 28 9.60 -14.64 -14.33
C PHE A 28 9.89 -16.15 -14.23
N SER A 29 11.01 -16.59 -14.81
CA SER A 29 11.45 -17.99 -14.74
C SER A 29 11.67 -18.47 -13.31
N LYS A 30 12.20 -17.61 -12.43
CA LYS A 30 12.43 -17.89 -11.01
C LYS A 30 11.10 -18.05 -10.26
N LEU A 31 10.11 -17.22 -10.56
CA LEU A 31 8.76 -17.32 -9.96
C LEU A 31 8.07 -18.65 -10.30
N ILE A 32 8.17 -19.09 -11.56
CA ILE A 32 7.62 -20.37 -12.01
C ILE A 32 8.35 -21.54 -11.33
N GLN A 33 9.69 -21.49 -11.25
CA GLN A 33 10.49 -22.51 -10.57
C GLN A 33 10.18 -22.59 -9.06
N TYR A 34 9.87 -21.45 -8.43
CA TYR A 34 9.40 -21.40 -7.04
C TYR A 34 8.02 -22.05 -6.85
N GLY A 35 7.28 -22.24 -7.95
CA GLY A 35 5.99 -22.92 -7.98
C GLY A 35 4.80 -21.99 -7.76
N LEU A 36 4.92 -20.70 -8.11
CA LEU A 36 3.76 -19.82 -8.24
C LEU A 36 2.92 -20.25 -9.47
N ASP A 37 1.60 -20.05 -9.38
CA ASP A 37 0.71 -20.20 -10.52
C ASP A 37 1.11 -19.25 -11.66
N GLU A 38 0.99 -19.71 -12.91
CA GLU A 38 1.45 -18.96 -14.10
C GLU A 38 0.80 -17.58 -14.22
N LYS A 39 -0.49 -17.46 -13.89
CA LYS A 39 -1.20 -16.16 -13.93
C LYS A 39 -0.70 -15.23 -12.84
N VAL A 40 -0.47 -15.76 -11.64
CA VAL A 40 0.03 -14.99 -10.49
C VAL A 40 1.46 -14.52 -10.74
N ALA A 41 2.32 -15.42 -11.24
CA ALA A 41 3.69 -15.09 -11.63
C ALA A 41 3.70 -14.05 -12.76
N GLY A 42 2.80 -14.17 -13.75
CA GLY A 42 2.66 -13.22 -14.84
C GLY A 42 2.27 -11.82 -14.35
N LYS A 43 1.35 -11.75 -13.39
CA LYS A 43 0.94 -10.48 -12.78
C LYS A 43 2.04 -9.86 -11.93
N LEU A 44 2.78 -10.66 -11.18
CA LEU A 44 3.91 -10.19 -10.36
C LEU A 44 5.07 -9.68 -11.24
N ASP A 45 5.34 -10.35 -12.36
CA ASP A 45 6.31 -9.93 -13.38
C ASP A 45 5.93 -8.59 -14.04
N GLU A 46 4.64 -8.33 -14.27
CA GLU A 46 4.17 -7.00 -14.71
C GLU A 46 4.52 -5.92 -13.70
N ILE A 47 4.34 -6.19 -12.39
CA ILE A 47 4.70 -5.24 -11.34
C ILE A 47 6.22 -4.98 -11.35
N TYR A 48 7.05 -6.00 -11.57
CA TYR A 48 8.49 -5.81 -11.68
C TYR A 48 8.89 -4.88 -12.83
N LYS A 49 8.23 -4.98 -13.99
CA LYS A 49 8.49 -4.09 -15.14
C LYS A 49 8.15 -2.63 -14.86
N THR A 50 7.21 -2.37 -13.95
CA THR A 50 6.89 -0.98 -13.57
C THR A 50 7.99 -0.31 -12.74
N GLY A 51 8.96 -1.08 -12.21
CA GLY A 51 9.98 -0.59 -11.30
C GLY A 51 9.48 -0.29 -9.89
N LYS A 52 8.18 -0.47 -9.61
CA LYS A 52 7.60 -0.30 -8.26
C LYS A 52 8.06 -1.35 -7.25
N LEU A 53 8.51 -2.50 -7.73
CA LEU A 53 8.94 -3.66 -6.95
C LEU A 53 10.04 -4.40 -7.72
N ALA A 54 11.08 -4.86 -7.05
CA ALA A 54 12.05 -5.80 -7.60
C ALA A 54 11.84 -7.20 -7.00
N HIS A 55 12.33 -8.23 -7.68
CA HIS A 55 12.27 -9.60 -7.17
C HIS A 55 12.90 -9.74 -5.78
N VAL A 56 13.99 -9.01 -5.51
CA VAL A 56 14.71 -9.04 -4.22
C VAL A 56 13.95 -8.38 -3.06
N ASP A 57 12.92 -7.58 -3.35
CA ASP A 57 12.14 -6.88 -2.32
C ASP A 57 11.10 -7.80 -1.65
N LEU A 58 10.85 -8.97 -2.25
CA LEU A 58 9.96 -10.00 -1.73
C LEU A 58 10.75 -11.12 -1.06
N ASP A 59 10.51 -11.30 0.24
CA ASP A 59 11.03 -12.44 0.99
C ASP A 59 10.27 -13.73 0.66
N GLU A 60 10.89 -14.87 0.95
CA GLU A 60 10.30 -16.20 0.71
C GLU A 60 8.93 -16.34 1.39
N ARG A 61 8.75 -15.75 2.59
CA ARG A 61 7.49 -15.82 3.31
C ARG A 61 6.35 -15.10 2.58
N ALA A 62 6.63 -13.97 1.94
CA ALA A 62 5.65 -13.27 1.11
C ALA A 62 5.30 -14.07 -0.15
N LEU A 63 6.28 -14.72 -0.78
CA LEU A 63 6.07 -15.58 -1.95
C LEU A 63 5.29 -16.86 -1.60
N ASP A 64 5.62 -17.51 -0.49
CA ASP A 64 4.87 -18.65 0.05
C ASP A 64 3.42 -18.28 0.36
N ALA A 65 3.21 -17.12 0.98
CA ALA A 65 1.87 -16.62 1.24
C ALA A 65 1.07 -16.40 -0.06
N LEU A 66 1.69 -15.83 -1.10
CA LEU A 66 1.07 -15.70 -2.42
C LEU A 66 0.77 -17.04 -3.09
N LYS A 67 1.67 -18.02 -2.94
CA LYS A 67 1.51 -19.37 -3.49
C LYS A 67 0.34 -20.13 -2.86
N GLU A 68 0.10 -19.93 -1.57
CA GLU A 68 -1.05 -20.52 -0.86
C GLU A 68 -2.37 -19.77 -1.12
N PHE A 69 -2.34 -18.61 -1.77
CA PHE A 69 -3.54 -17.85 -2.07
C PHE A 69 -4.31 -18.47 -3.24
N PRO A 70 -5.66 -18.48 -3.21
CA PRO A 70 -6.45 -18.77 -4.41
C PRO A 70 -6.06 -17.82 -5.54
N VAL A 71 -5.91 -18.34 -6.76
CA VAL A 71 -5.41 -17.59 -7.94
C VAL A 71 -6.14 -16.26 -8.12
N ASP A 72 -7.48 -16.27 -8.14
CA ASP A 72 -8.28 -15.05 -8.28
C ASP A 72 -8.05 -14.05 -7.14
N GLY A 73 -7.81 -14.56 -5.92
CA GLY A 73 -7.48 -13.74 -4.77
C GLY A 73 -6.10 -13.09 -4.89
N ALA A 74 -5.10 -13.87 -5.30
CA ALA A 74 -3.75 -13.36 -5.54
C ALA A 74 -3.73 -12.29 -6.63
N LEU A 75 -4.45 -12.48 -7.74
CA LEU A 75 -4.56 -11.49 -8.81
C LEU A 75 -5.17 -10.17 -8.34
N ASN A 76 -6.22 -10.23 -7.51
CA ASN A 76 -6.82 -9.03 -6.92
C ASN A 76 -5.86 -8.32 -5.95
N VAL A 77 -5.16 -9.08 -5.10
CA VAL A 77 -4.15 -8.54 -4.17
C VAL A 77 -3.03 -7.84 -4.95
N LEU A 78 -2.49 -8.48 -5.99
CA LEU A 78 -1.41 -7.93 -6.81
C LEU A 78 -1.87 -6.69 -7.59
N THR A 79 -3.12 -6.68 -8.07
CA THR A 79 -3.72 -5.50 -8.71
C THR A 79 -3.84 -4.34 -7.73
N GLN A 80 -4.36 -4.58 -6.52
CA GLN A 80 -4.43 -3.56 -5.47
C GLN A 80 -3.03 -3.06 -5.09
N PHE A 81 -2.04 -3.95 -4.98
CA PHE A 81 -0.66 -3.58 -4.69
C PHE A 81 -0.07 -2.69 -5.79
N LEU A 82 -0.33 -3.00 -7.06
CA LEU A 82 0.11 -2.21 -8.21
C LEU A 82 -0.51 -0.80 -8.23
N GLU A 83 -1.79 -0.68 -7.86
CA GLU A 83 -2.51 0.60 -7.77
C GLU A 83 -2.14 1.42 -6.52
N SER A 84 -1.55 0.79 -5.52
CA SER A 84 -1.17 1.46 -4.27
C SER A 84 -0.02 2.45 -4.48
N ASN A 85 -0.01 3.52 -3.69
CA ASN A 85 1.16 4.37 -3.54
C ASN A 85 2.18 3.67 -2.63
N LEU A 86 3.31 3.26 -3.21
CA LEU A 86 4.39 2.56 -2.53
C LEU A 86 5.58 3.47 -2.20
N GLU A 87 5.45 4.78 -2.44
CA GLU A 87 6.42 5.77 -1.97
C GLU A 87 6.51 5.71 -0.45
N HIS A 88 7.73 5.83 0.07
CA HIS A 88 8.02 5.74 1.50
C HIS A 88 7.69 4.40 2.17
N VAL A 89 7.29 3.36 1.42
CA VAL A 89 7.16 1.99 1.96
C VAL A 89 8.54 1.34 2.02
N SER A 90 9.13 1.22 3.21
CA SER A 90 10.47 0.62 3.37
C SER A 90 10.48 -0.90 3.13
N ASN A 91 9.40 -1.59 3.50
CA ASN A 91 9.31 -3.05 3.43
C ASN A 91 8.13 -3.48 2.54
N LYS A 92 8.42 -3.75 1.26
CA LYS A 92 7.42 -4.13 0.27
C LYS A 92 6.80 -5.50 0.56
N SER A 93 7.58 -6.47 1.08
CA SER A 93 7.10 -7.78 1.53
C SER A 93 6.01 -7.65 2.59
N ALA A 94 6.28 -6.88 3.65
CA ALA A 94 5.33 -6.67 4.74
C ALA A 94 4.08 -5.92 4.27
N TYR A 95 4.24 -4.95 3.36
CA TYR A 95 3.12 -4.24 2.77
C TYR A 95 2.21 -5.20 1.99
N LEU A 96 2.77 -6.01 1.09
CA LEU A 96 2.03 -7.01 0.31
C LEU A 96 1.32 -8.02 1.21
N CYS A 97 2.00 -8.53 2.25
CA CYS A 97 1.40 -9.38 3.27
C CYS A 97 0.23 -8.68 4.00
N GLY A 98 0.33 -7.38 4.24
CA GLY A 98 -0.77 -6.56 4.76
C GLY A 98 -1.97 -6.50 3.81
N VAL A 99 -1.74 -6.32 2.51
CA VAL A 99 -2.80 -6.33 1.48
C VAL A 99 -3.48 -7.70 1.43
N MET A 100 -2.70 -8.79 1.42
CA MET A 100 -3.19 -10.17 1.50
C MET A 100 -4.08 -10.39 2.74
N LYS A 101 -3.59 -9.98 3.91
CA LYS A 101 -4.35 -10.11 5.17
C LYS A 101 -5.69 -9.36 5.10
N THR A 102 -5.67 -8.17 4.53
CA THR A 102 -6.87 -7.33 4.34
C THR A 102 -7.87 -7.97 3.39
N TYR A 103 -7.40 -8.52 2.27
CA TYR A 103 -8.24 -9.24 1.31
C TYR A 103 -8.93 -10.46 1.95
N ARG A 104 -8.20 -11.28 2.71
CA ARG A 104 -8.77 -12.42 3.47
C ARG A 104 -9.82 -11.99 4.49
N GLN A 105 -9.65 -10.83 5.10
CA GLN A 105 -10.62 -10.29 6.05
C GLN A 105 -11.88 -9.80 5.32
N LYS A 106 -11.73 -9.11 4.18
CA LYS A 106 -12.85 -8.63 3.35
C LYS A 106 -13.68 -9.79 2.78
N SER A 107 -13.03 -10.85 2.31
CA SER A 107 -13.73 -12.02 1.77
C SER A 107 -14.53 -12.80 2.82
N ARG A 108 -14.09 -12.77 4.09
CA ARG A 108 -14.81 -13.37 5.23
C ARG A 108 -15.97 -12.51 5.74
N ALA A 109 -15.86 -11.18 5.64
CA ALA A 109 -16.82 -10.25 6.24
C ALA A 109 -18.12 -10.05 5.43
N GLY A 110 -18.23 -10.63 4.23
CA GLY A 110 -19.32 -10.30 3.29
C GLY A 110 -19.17 -8.88 2.75
N GLN A 111 -19.64 -8.64 1.52
CA GLN A 111 -19.45 -7.39 0.80
C GLN A 111 -20.21 -6.23 1.48
N GLY A 112 -19.61 -5.60 2.49
CA GLY A 112 -20.13 -4.39 3.10
C GLY A 112 -20.02 -3.21 2.14
N THR A 113 -21.14 -2.54 1.86
CA THR A 113 -21.24 -1.35 1.02
C THR A 113 -20.46 -0.20 1.64
N GLY A 114 -19.18 -0.06 1.27
CA GLY A 114 -18.36 1.11 1.59
C GLY A 114 -18.68 2.24 0.63
N THR A 115 -19.00 3.42 1.17
CA THR A 115 -19.16 4.67 0.40
C THR A 115 -17.89 4.95 -0.40
N SER A 116 -18.05 5.08 -1.72
CA SER A 116 -16.99 5.38 -2.70
C SER A 116 -16.57 6.85 -2.61
N THR A 117 -15.86 7.23 -1.55
CA THR A 117 -15.05 8.45 -1.57
C THR A 117 -13.66 8.05 -2.05
N THR A 118 -13.27 8.50 -3.23
CA THR A 118 -11.89 8.38 -3.73
C THR A 118 -10.96 9.02 -2.70
N PRO A 119 -10.06 8.25 -2.05
CA PRO A 119 -9.12 8.81 -1.09
C PRO A 119 -8.26 9.83 -1.81
N LYS A 120 -8.22 11.06 -1.29
CA LYS A 120 -7.25 12.06 -1.73
C LYS A 120 -5.87 11.56 -1.31
N ALA A 121 -4.89 11.50 -2.19
CA ALA A 121 -3.51 11.20 -1.79
C ALA A 121 -2.90 12.44 -1.09
N PRO A 122 -1.89 12.26 -0.21
CA PRO A 122 -1.12 13.39 0.29
C PRO A 122 -0.47 14.17 -0.86
N ASP A 123 -0.24 15.46 -0.63
CA ASP A 123 0.47 16.31 -1.58
C ASP A 123 1.97 16.00 -1.53
N GLU A 124 2.46 15.26 -2.52
CA GLU A 124 3.84 14.75 -2.55
C GLU A 124 4.90 15.87 -2.58
N ASP A 125 4.60 17.02 -3.19
CA ASP A 125 5.51 18.17 -3.18
C ASP A 125 5.65 18.73 -1.77
N LYS A 126 4.55 18.83 -1.01
CA LYS A 126 4.60 19.26 0.39
C LYS A 126 5.32 18.24 1.26
N ILE A 127 5.05 16.94 1.08
CA ILE A 127 5.75 15.88 1.80
C ILE A 127 7.24 15.99 1.55
N LYS A 128 7.66 16.07 0.28
CA LYS A 128 9.07 16.22 -0.08
C LYS A 128 9.70 17.43 0.58
N MET A 129 9.06 18.60 0.54
CA MET A 129 9.56 19.81 1.22
C MET A 129 9.68 19.63 2.74
N ILE A 130 8.74 18.93 3.37
CA ILE A 130 8.77 18.63 4.81
C ILE A 130 9.94 17.68 5.13
N LEU A 131 10.13 16.63 4.34
CA LEU A 131 11.21 15.66 4.58
C LEU A 131 12.59 16.28 4.32
N GLU A 132 12.74 17.09 3.27
CA GLU A 132 13.99 17.79 2.96
C GLU A 132 14.37 18.81 4.03
N ARG A 133 13.41 19.61 4.52
CA ARG A 133 13.71 20.65 5.51
C ARG A 133 13.97 20.08 6.91
N THR A 134 13.34 18.96 7.27
CA THR A 134 13.41 18.41 8.63
C THR A 134 14.41 17.28 8.77
N GLY A 135 14.68 16.54 7.69
CA GLY A 135 15.48 15.32 7.67
C GLY A 135 14.81 14.12 8.33
N TYR A 136 13.50 14.19 8.60
CA TYR A 136 12.76 13.08 9.24
C TYR A 136 12.49 11.97 8.24
N PRO A 137 12.53 10.70 8.66
CA PRO A 137 12.03 9.61 7.84
C PRO A 137 10.49 9.64 7.78
N LEU A 138 9.95 9.23 6.64
CA LEU A 138 8.55 8.83 6.49
C LEU A 138 8.52 7.35 6.14
N ASP A 139 7.79 6.55 6.91
CA ASP A 139 7.59 5.13 6.67
C ASP A 139 6.09 4.82 6.54
N VAL A 140 5.73 4.16 5.44
CA VAL A 140 4.34 3.84 5.10
C VAL A 140 4.13 2.34 5.14
N THR A 141 3.08 1.94 5.86
CA THR A 141 2.56 0.57 5.91
C THR A 141 1.09 0.59 5.53
N THR A 142 0.50 -0.58 5.30
CA THR A 142 -0.95 -0.68 4.99
C THR A 142 -1.85 -0.09 6.09
N GLY A 143 -1.42 -0.12 7.35
CA GLY A 143 -2.21 0.32 8.50
C GLY A 143 -1.73 1.61 9.17
N GLN A 144 -0.62 2.20 8.71
CA GLN A 144 -0.02 3.35 9.38
C GLN A 144 0.91 4.14 8.45
N ARG A 145 0.87 5.47 8.54
CA ARG A 145 1.88 6.39 7.99
C ARG A 145 2.60 7.05 9.15
N LYS A 146 3.91 6.81 9.26
CA LYS A 146 4.74 7.24 10.39
C LYS A 146 5.79 8.25 9.93
N TYR A 147 5.70 9.46 10.47
CA TYR A 147 6.70 10.49 10.32
C TYR A 147 7.61 10.52 11.57
N GLY A 148 8.92 10.43 11.40
CA GLY A 148 9.90 10.46 12.49
C GLY A 148 10.01 9.17 13.29
N GLY A 149 10.27 9.34 14.59
CA GLY A 149 10.35 8.24 15.56
C GLY A 149 11.50 7.27 15.30
N PRO A 150 12.78 7.69 15.46
CA PRO A 150 13.22 8.93 16.09
C PRO A 150 13.52 10.09 15.10
N PRO A 151 13.55 11.35 15.58
CA PRO A 151 14.13 12.47 14.84
C PRO A 151 15.60 12.25 14.43
N PRO A 152 16.08 12.88 13.35
CA PRO A 152 17.50 12.90 13.03
C PRO A 152 18.30 13.50 14.19
N ASN A 153 19.43 12.87 14.51
CA ASN A 153 20.32 13.26 15.62
C ASN A 153 19.66 13.21 17.01
N TRP A 154 18.61 12.40 17.21
CA TRP A 154 18.05 12.19 18.54
C TRP A 154 18.95 11.27 19.37
N GLU A 155 19.59 11.83 20.38
CA GLU A 155 20.35 11.09 21.39
C GLU A 155 19.56 11.05 22.69
N GLY A 156 19.04 9.87 23.03
CA GLY A 156 18.29 9.67 24.27
C GLY A 156 17.15 8.67 24.14
N PRO A 157 16.48 8.37 25.26
CA PRO A 157 15.31 7.50 25.24
C PRO A 157 14.16 8.14 24.44
N THR A 158 13.19 7.32 24.03
CA THR A 158 11.93 7.81 23.50
C THR A 158 11.25 8.72 24.55
N PRO A 159 10.60 9.83 24.15
CA PRO A 159 9.85 10.68 25.07
C PRO A 159 8.87 9.85 25.91
N GLY A 160 8.86 10.13 27.21
CA GLY A 160 8.09 9.37 28.17
C GLY A 160 6.58 9.67 28.13
N THR A 161 5.84 8.99 29.01
CA THR A 161 4.40 9.21 29.20
C THR A 161 4.08 10.68 29.47
N GLY A 162 3.11 11.23 28.73
CA GLY A 162 2.69 12.63 28.82
C GLY A 162 3.25 13.53 27.72
N CYS A 163 4.13 13.03 26.85
CA CYS A 163 4.57 13.72 25.65
C CYS A 163 3.76 13.36 24.40
N GLU A 164 2.85 12.38 24.49
CA GLU A 164 1.98 11.96 23.39
C GLU A 164 0.58 12.56 23.51
N VAL A 165 0.05 13.01 22.38
CA VAL A 165 -1.34 13.46 22.24
C VAL A 165 -2.10 12.59 21.24
N PHE A 166 -3.37 12.34 21.54
CA PHE A 166 -4.31 11.71 20.64
C PHE A 166 -5.06 12.78 19.85
N CYS A 167 -4.95 12.75 18.52
CA CYS A 167 -5.73 13.57 17.62
C CYS A 167 -6.83 12.72 16.99
N GLY A 168 -8.08 12.96 17.36
CA GLY A 168 -9.24 12.25 16.81
C GLY A 168 -10.08 13.13 15.88
N LYS A 169 -11.07 12.51 15.23
CA LYS A 169 -11.98 13.16 14.27
C LYS A 169 -11.24 13.81 13.08
N ILE A 170 -10.12 13.21 12.68
CA ILE A 170 -9.38 13.63 11.50
C ILE A 170 -10.25 13.34 10.26
N PRO A 171 -10.45 14.32 9.36
CA PRO A 171 -11.10 14.07 8.08
C PRO A 171 -10.37 12.98 7.29
N LYS A 172 -11.11 12.09 6.62
CA LYS A 172 -10.55 10.91 5.92
C LYS A 172 -9.61 11.27 4.76
N ASP A 173 -9.71 12.50 4.26
CA ASP A 173 -8.94 13.09 3.18
C ASP A 173 -7.73 13.91 3.67
N MET A 174 -7.51 14.02 4.98
CA MET A 174 -6.38 14.71 5.58
C MET A 174 -5.23 13.75 5.89
N TYR A 175 -4.01 14.14 5.54
CA TYR A 175 -2.79 13.35 5.69
C TYR A 175 -1.70 14.12 6.43
N GLU A 176 -0.54 13.50 6.58
CA GLU A 176 0.58 14.07 7.33
C GLU A 176 1.15 15.37 6.73
N ASP A 177 0.94 15.65 5.44
CA ASP A 177 1.31 16.91 4.81
C ASP A 177 0.59 18.12 5.43
N GLU A 178 -0.63 17.93 5.93
CA GLU A 178 -1.41 18.95 6.64
C GLU A 178 -1.26 18.86 8.16
N LEU A 179 -1.16 17.64 8.71
CA LEU A 179 -1.04 17.42 10.15
C LEU A 179 0.33 17.85 10.69
N ILE A 180 1.43 17.59 9.97
CA ILE A 180 2.78 17.95 10.44
C ILE A 180 2.90 19.47 10.64
N PRO A 181 2.58 20.34 9.65
CA PRO A 181 2.67 21.79 9.84
C PRO A 181 1.72 22.34 10.92
N LEU A 182 0.61 21.64 11.20
CA LEU A 182 -0.31 22.00 12.26
C LEU A 182 0.33 21.79 13.64
N PHE A 183 0.84 20.57 13.90
CA PHE A 183 1.39 20.22 15.21
C PHE A 183 2.80 20.79 15.45
N GLU A 184 3.57 21.08 14.40
CA GLU A 184 4.86 21.78 14.53
C GLU A 184 4.75 23.14 15.23
N LYS A 185 3.57 23.80 15.18
CA LYS A 185 3.33 25.07 15.88
C LYS A 185 3.33 24.93 17.40
N CYS A 186 2.95 23.74 17.90
CA CYS A 186 2.88 23.45 19.33
C CYS A 186 4.24 23.07 19.91
N GLY A 187 5.14 22.52 19.08
CA GLY A 187 6.51 22.18 19.46
C GLY A 187 7.15 21.16 18.53
N LYS A 188 8.38 20.73 18.88
CA LYS A 188 9.13 19.75 18.09
C LYS A 188 8.49 18.37 18.20
N ILE A 189 8.01 17.86 17.06
CA ILE A 189 7.46 16.51 16.93
C ILE A 189 8.61 15.50 17.05
N TRP A 190 8.43 14.48 17.87
CA TRP A 190 9.31 13.32 17.94
C TRP A 190 8.87 12.23 16.96
N ASP A 191 7.57 11.89 16.96
CA ASP A 191 6.94 11.11 15.91
C ASP A 191 5.46 11.51 15.71
N LEU A 192 4.95 11.25 14.51
CA LEU A 192 3.53 11.35 14.17
C LEU A 192 3.12 10.03 13.51
N ARG A 193 2.07 9.41 14.04
CA ARG A 193 1.53 8.13 13.59
C ARG A 193 0.08 8.31 13.16
N LEU A 194 -0.14 8.46 11.86
CA LEU A 194 -1.47 8.50 11.27
C LEU A 194 -1.93 7.07 11.01
N MET A 195 -3.04 6.66 11.64
CA MET A 195 -3.55 5.31 11.51
C MET A 195 -4.38 5.18 10.24
N MET A 196 -4.03 4.22 9.38
CA MET A 196 -4.69 3.99 8.10
C MET A 196 -5.64 2.81 8.16
N ASP A 197 -6.70 2.88 7.36
CA ASP A 197 -7.57 1.74 7.09
C ASP A 197 -7.09 1.02 5.83
N PRO A 198 -6.52 -0.19 5.95
CA PRO A 198 -6.06 -0.97 4.80
C PRO A 198 -7.17 -1.31 3.80
N MET A 199 -8.44 -1.34 4.24
CA MET A 199 -9.58 -1.69 3.38
C MET A 199 -10.07 -0.50 2.56
N ALA A 200 -10.13 0.68 3.17
CA ALA A 200 -10.65 1.89 2.55
C ALA A 200 -9.57 2.75 1.90
N GLY A 201 -8.30 2.56 2.26
CA GLY A 201 -7.17 3.38 1.77
C GLY A 201 -7.13 4.80 2.35
N CYS A 202 -8.07 5.15 3.24
CA CYS A 202 -8.11 6.43 3.94
C CYS A 202 -7.64 6.28 5.39
N ASN A 203 -7.40 7.39 6.08
CA ASN A 203 -7.09 7.32 7.51
C ASN A 203 -8.30 6.82 8.34
N ARG A 204 -8.04 6.29 9.54
CA ARG A 204 -9.05 5.79 10.49
C ARG A 204 -9.73 6.90 11.30
N GLY A 205 -9.47 8.17 10.96
CA GLY A 205 -9.97 9.34 11.67
C GLY A 205 -9.21 9.68 12.94
N TYR A 206 -8.02 9.11 13.14
CA TYR A 206 -7.19 9.44 14.29
C TYR A 206 -5.68 9.24 14.04
N ALA A 207 -4.88 9.98 14.80
CA ALA A 207 -3.42 9.92 14.83
C ALA A 207 -2.90 10.08 16.25
N PHE A 208 -1.68 9.61 16.47
CA PHE A 208 -0.90 9.89 17.69
C PHE A 208 0.28 10.78 17.34
N ILE A 209 0.51 11.82 18.13
CA ILE A 209 1.62 12.74 17.96
C ILE A 209 2.42 12.75 19.24
N THR A 210 3.65 12.27 19.19
CA THR A 210 4.59 12.37 20.31
C THR A 210 5.46 13.59 20.08
N PHE A 211 5.54 14.46 21.08
CA PHE A 211 6.46 15.60 21.11
C PHE A 211 7.75 15.24 21.86
N THR A 212 8.79 16.05 21.67
CA THR A 212 10.04 15.87 22.41
C THR A 212 9.93 16.24 23.89
N ASN A 213 8.90 17.02 24.27
CA ASN A 213 8.68 17.47 25.64
C ASN A 213 7.19 17.49 26.00
N ARG A 214 6.89 17.57 27.30
CA ARG A 214 5.52 17.50 27.83
C ARG A 214 4.76 18.80 27.61
N GLU A 215 5.46 19.92 27.61
CA GLU A 215 4.90 21.26 27.44
C GLU A 215 4.27 21.41 26.05
N ALA A 216 4.93 20.92 25.00
CA ALA A 216 4.39 20.92 23.64
C ALA A 216 3.14 20.05 23.52
N ALA A 217 3.12 18.88 24.17
CA ALA A 217 1.94 18.03 24.23
C ALA A 217 0.76 18.74 24.93
N GLN A 218 1.03 19.46 26.04
CA GLN A 218 0.00 20.25 26.71
C GLN A 218 -0.48 21.42 25.86
N GLN A 219 0.42 22.07 25.12
CA GLN A 219 0.06 23.14 24.20
C GLN A 219 -0.87 22.63 23.09
N ALA A 220 -0.53 21.49 22.48
CA ALA A 220 -1.33 20.87 21.42
C ALA A 220 -2.74 20.44 21.87
N VAL A 221 -2.96 20.20 23.17
CA VAL A 221 -4.28 19.89 23.72
C VAL A 221 -5.11 21.15 24.03
N ARG A 222 -4.45 22.29 24.25
CA ARG A 222 -5.12 23.55 24.62
C ARG A 222 -5.61 24.35 23.42
N GLU A 223 -4.88 24.26 22.32
CA GLU A 223 -5.15 24.97 21.06
C GLU A 223 -6.24 24.29 20.24
#